data_AF-A0A956SAR7-F1
#
_entry.id   AF-A0A956SAR7-F1
#
_cell.length_a   1.000
_cell.length_b   1.000
_cell.length_c   1.000
_cell.angle_alpha   90.00
_cell.angle_beta   90.00
_cell.angle_gamma   90.00
#
_symmetry.space_group_name_H-M   'P 1'
#
loop_
_entity.id
_entity.type
_entity.pdbx_description
1 polymer ?
#
loop_
_entity_poly.entity_id
_entity_poly.type
_entity_poly.pdbx_seq_one_letter_code
_entity_poly.pdbx_strand_id
1 'polypeptide(L)'
;MSTSEPPVPATPEGPSTQSPPERPGSLLAFVIFLGLLLGLFAPVLRSGRLLASGDGTAFFYPAYRTTEALWDPNEFSGFPVVGDPEEMTWYPPAMILSRIPGTWNAYVISAFLLAMFLMYRFVRELAGAWAGMVAGLVYGLGGFAIWNLSMIPIVHALGWLPGILLGIERLRRAPSRRWIAWTAASGGCCLMAGHPQTSAYAGLVAAAYALLAVASRSGERLRVLRDLSAAGFLALLLSAVVWIPGEELARRCSRADMSLGYFEFFSFAPDRWTEFFLPDAPGTNNDPALQRAGWNDRDRDPWRLRTGMTYVGCLPLLLVPFAFGSRRRGVAWFAAAVVVVAAGLAMSGTIPHGDLVHRIPLLNRFRVPARHAFEMQFGLAMLAALGAARLRASPPSAATRALWIVVFSGVFLLALRAVARRAAEQGGDEAVRAFASTAGVQVALWLATCAVVAWGGHRRWLSWALPLVLVADLASHAWFGLWRESSPSPADFEMPEMVAPYRATLHEQAQRATTAVRLHRNRSTIPENRHRLWDLPGAHGYNPMCLQRYAEFYGYDSFGRVKRAVKDRHSRALDLLAVRYVFAPADWRQAIPGLERDPERWALVETGDGVRVYENRADPPRAWVVAQ
;
A
#
# COMPACT_ATOMS: atom_id res chain seq x y z
N MET A 1 -36.37 75.87 14.24
CA MET A 1 -36.24 75.16 12.95
C MET A 1 -34.79 74.73 12.83
N SER A 2 -34.55 73.42 12.98
CA SER A 2 -33.24 72.78 13.00
C SER A 2 -32.89 72.34 11.57
N THR A 3 -31.72 72.73 11.07
CA THR A 3 -31.21 72.36 9.74
C THR A 3 -30.50 71.02 9.81
N SER A 4 -31.03 70.02 9.10
CA SER A 4 -30.48 68.67 8.96
C SER A 4 -29.41 68.61 7.87
N GLU A 5 -28.22 68.10 8.21
CA GLU A 5 -27.20 67.65 7.25
C GLU A 5 -27.61 66.33 6.57
N PRO A 6 -27.17 66.08 5.31
CA PRO A 6 -27.44 64.82 4.61
C PRO A 6 -26.48 63.70 5.05
N PRO A 7 -26.87 62.42 4.93
CA PRO A 7 -26.04 61.31 5.37
C PRO A 7 -24.93 60.99 4.36
N VAL A 8 -23.72 60.80 4.87
CA VAL A 8 -22.54 60.32 4.15
C VAL A 8 -22.77 58.85 3.71
N PRO A 9 -22.44 58.46 2.46
CA PRO A 9 -22.56 57.06 2.05
C PRO A 9 -21.49 56.19 2.72
N ALA A 10 -21.91 55.08 3.32
CA ALA A 10 -21.03 54.07 3.88
C ALA A 10 -20.14 53.46 2.78
N THR A 11 -18.83 53.60 2.95
CA THR A 11 -17.81 52.85 2.21
C THR A 11 -17.99 51.34 2.45
N PRO A 12 -17.88 50.49 1.42
CA PRO A 12 -17.92 49.04 1.61
C PRO A 12 -16.68 48.61 2.41
N GLU A 13 -16.93 48.02 3.58
CA GLU A 13 -15.89 47.39 4.41
C GLU A 13 -15.14 46.35 3.58
N GLY A 14 -13.85 46.61 3.33
CA GLY A 14 -12.93 45.62 2.79
C GLY A 14 -12.79 44.41 3.74
N PRO A 15 -12.42 43.23 3.22
CA PRO A 15 -12.29 42.04 4.06
C PRO A 15 -11.21 42.28 5.12
N SER A 16 -11.62 42.24 6.38
CA SER A 16 -10.77 42.36 7.55
C SER A 16 -9.70 41.26 7.57
N THR A 17 -8.49 41.63 7.17
CA THR A 17 -7.28 40.84 7.31
C THR A 17 -6.83 40.85 8.78
N GLN A 18 -7.33 39.89 9.57
CA GLN A 18 -6.60 39.41 10.74
C GLN A 18 -6.05 38.02 10.45
N SER A 19 -4.86 37.95 9.84
CA SER A 19 -4.09 36.73 9.65
C SER A 19 -2.97 36.63 10.70
N PRO A 20 -3.17 35.96 11.84
CA PRO A 20 -2.07 35.52 12.70
C PRO A 20 -1.41 34.23 12.15
N PRO A 21 -0.19 33.90 12.58
CA PRO A 21 0.96 33.70 11.71
C PRO A 21 0.86 32.43 10.83
N GLU A 22 1.12 32.61 9.54
CA GLU A 22 1.41 31.52 8.61
C GLU A 22 2.79 30.91 8.91
N ARG A 23 2.85 29.74 9.55
CA ARG A 23 3.91 28.72 9.39
C ARG A 23 3.32 27.33 9.68
N PRO A 24 3.81 26.21 9.09
CA PRO A 24 5.09 26.02 8.40
C PRO A 24 5.09 26.46 6.94
N GLY A 25 6.19 27.08 6.51
CA GLY A 25 6.56 27.06 5.09
C GLY A 25 6.75 25.62 4.61
N SER A 26 6.71 25.39 3.30
CA SER A 26 6.78 24.02 2.74
C SER A 26 8.05 23.27 3.19
N LEU A 27 9.17 23.98 3.35
CA LEU A 27 10.42 23.39 3.85
C LEU A 27 10.29 22.84 5.27
N LEU A 28 9.69 23.59 6.19
CA LEU A 28 9.54 23.14 7.57
C LEU A 28 8.58 21.94 7.66
N ALA A 29 7.49 21.91 6.88
CA ALA A 29 6.62 20.72 6.84
C ALA A 29 7.36 19.48 6.32
N PHE A 30 8.18 19.63 5.27
CA PHE A 30 9.02 18.56 4.74
C PHE A 30 10.02 18.04 5.80
N VAL A 31 10.71 18.94 6.51
CA VAL A 31 11.66 18.57 7.57
C VAL A 31 10.97 17.85 8.73
N ILE A 32 9.77 18.31 9.14
CA ILE A 32 8.99 17.65 10.19
C ILE A 32 8.60 16.23 9.77
N PHE A 33 8.08 16.05 8.55
CA PHE A 33 7.70 14.73 8.05
C PHE A 33 8.90 13.81 7.91
N LEU A 34 10.02 14.30 7.37
CA LEU A 34 11.25 13.52 7.27
C LEU A 34 11.76 13.12 8.66
N GLY A 35 11.84 14.06 9.61
CA GLY A 35 12.27 13.76 10.98
C GLY A 35 11.37 12.74 11.68
N LEU A 36 10.06 12.83 11.46
CA LEU A 36 9.10 11.87 12.00
C LEU A 36 9.29 10.47 11.41
N LEU A 37 9.46 10.35 10.09
CA LEU A 37 9.71 9.07 9.42
C LEU A 37 11.05 8.46 9.83
N LEU A 38 12.11 9.27 9.94
CA LEU A 38 13.41 8.82 10.43
C LEU A 38 13.33 8.35 11.89
N GLY A 39 12.55 9.04 12.73
CA GLY A 39 12.29 8.63 14.11
C GLY A 39 11.49 7.33 14.20
N LEU A 40 10.42 7.20 13.41
CA LEU A 40 9.57 6.01 13.34
C LEU A 40 10.37 4.79 12.89
N PHE A 41 11.14 4.89 11.80
CA PHE A 41 11.91 3.78 11.25
C PHE A 41 13.32 3.64 11.85
N ALA A 42 13.68 4.46 12.85
CA ALA A 42 14.99 4.43 13.51
C ALA A 42 15.43 3.02 13.98
N PRO A 43 14.56 2.14 14.50
CA PRO A 43 14.98 0.79 14.93
C PRO A 43 15.61 -0.03 13.79
N VAL A 44 15.07 0.08 12.57
CA VAL A 44 15.58 -0.64 11.39
C VAL A 44 16.80 0.08 10.81
N LEU A 45 16.74 1.42 10.71
CA LEU A 45 17.83 2.23 10.17
C LEU A 45 19.12 2.10 10.99
N ARG A 46 19.03 2.16 12.32
CA ARG A 46 20.19 2.07 13.23
C ARG A 46 20.78 0.67 13.31
N SER A 47 19.98 -0.37 13.05
CA SER A 47 20.45 -1.75 13.04
C SER A 47 21.05 -2.19 11.70
N GLY A 48 21.10 -1.29 10.70
CA GLY A 48 21.61 -1.61 9.37
C GLY A 48 20.71 -2.57 8.59
N ARG A 49 19.46 -2.78 9.04
CA ARG A 49 18.49 -3.68 8.41
C ARG A 49 17.74 -2.96 7.28
N LEU A 50 17.06 -3.73 6.44
CA LEU A 50 16.30 -3.24 5.29
C LEU A 50 14.80 -3.24 5.59
N LEU A 51 14.10 -2.14 5.28
CA LEU A 51 12.63 -2.02 5.32
C LEU A 51 12.00 -2.83 4.18
N ALA A 52 12.26 -4.13 4.16
CA ALA A 52 11.92 -5.05 3.10
C ALA A 52 11.20 -6.28 3.68
N SER A 53 10.22 -6.11 4.55
CA SER A 53 9.50 -7.25 5.13
C SER A 53 8.51 -7.87 4.13
N GLY A 54 8.22 -9.18 4.25
CA GLY A 54 7.22 -9.88 3.42
C GLY A 54 7.57 -9.86 1.93
N ASP A 55 6.67 -9.34 1.09
CA ASP A 55 6.90 -9.20 -0.35
C ASP A 55 8.05 -8.24 -0.68
N GLY A 56 8.42 -7.36 0.25
CA GLY A 56 9.64 -6.56 0.17
C GLY A 56 10.89 -7.44 0.07
N THR A 57 10.94 -8.54 0.83
CA THR A 57 12.07 -9.50 0.79
C THR A 57 11.98 -10.36 -0.47
N ALA A 58 10.79 -10.86 -0.78
CA ALA A 58 10.60 -11.88 -1.81
C ALA A 58 10.59 -11.30 -3.23
N PHE A 59 10.20 -10.04 -3.43
CA PHE A 59 9.95 -9.47 -4.75
C PHE A 59 10.54 -8.08 -4.92
N PHE A 60 10.11 -7.10 -4.12
CA PHE A 60 10.36 -5.70 -4.45
C PHE A 60 11.81 -5.26 -4.23
N TYR A 61 12.52 -5.80 -3.23
CA TYR A 61 13.95 -5.54 -3.07
C TYR A 61 14.78 -6.16 -4.21
N PRO A 62 14.57 -7.46 -4.59
CA PRO A 62 15.20 -8.02 -5.78
C PRO A 62 14.95 -7.23 -7.06
N ALA A 63 13.68 -6.89 -7.33
CA ALA A 63 13.28 -6.07 -8.47
C ALA A 63 14.01 -4.72 -8.46
N TYR A 64 13.99 -4.01 -7.34
CA TYR A 64 14.67 -2.73 -7.16
C TYR A 64 16.17 -2.78 -7.51
N ARG A 65 16.85 -3.85 -7.08
CA ARG A 65 18.28 -4.07 -7.34
C ARG A 65 18.60 -4.49 -8.78
N THR A 66 17.59 -4.91 -9.54
CA THR A 66 17.73 -5.42 -10.93
C THR A 66 16.91 -4.63 -11.95
N THR A 67 16.49 -3.41 -11.58
CA THR A 67 15.59 -2.51 -12.33
C THR A 67 15.99 -2.19 -13.77
N GLU A 68 17.20 -2.49 -14.23
CA GLU A 68 17.70 -2.09 -15.56
C GLU A 68 17.52 -3.16 -16.65
N ALA A 69 16.94 -4.32 -16.33
CA ALA A 69 16.71 -5.38 -17.29
C ALA A 69 15.36 -5.23 -18.04
N LEU A 70 15.35 -5.44 -19.35
CA LEU A 70 14.11 -5.58 -20.13
C LEU A 70 13.60 -7.03 -20.12
N TRP A 71 14.52 -7.98 -19.89
CA TRP A 71 14.30 -9.41 -19.86
C TRP A 71 15.12 -10.03 -18.74
N ASP A 72 14.51 -10.90 -17.94
CA ASP A 72 15.20 -11.66 -16.90
C ASP A 72 15.38 -13.12 -17.36
N PRO A 73 16.62 -13.60 -17.56
CA PRO A 73 16.85 -14.99 -17.96
C PRO A 73 16.72 -16.00 -16.79
N ASN A 74 16.70 -15.52 -15.55
CA ASN A 74 16.80 -16.30 -14.33
C ASN A 74 15.43 -16.57 -13.70
N GLU A 75 14.42 -15.73 -13.94
CA GLU A 75 13.05 -15.96 -13.45
C GLU A 75 12.18 -16.67 -14.51
N PHE A 76 11.42 -17.69 -14.09
CA PHE A 76 10.52 -18.47 -14.98
C PHE A 76 11.19 -19.00 -16.26
N SER A 77 12.48 -19.33 -16.21
CA SER A 77 13.27 -19.70 -17.41
C SER A 77 13.36 -18.61 -18.49
N GLY A 78 13.03 -17.36 -18.15
CA GLY A 78 12.90 -16.24 -19.07
C GLY A 78 11.61 -15.44 -18.82
N PHE A 79 11.72 -14.17 -18.39
CA PHE A 79 10.57 -13.30 -18.09
C PHE A 79 10.70 -11.89 -18.70
N PRO A 80 9.64 -11.36 -19.35
CA PRO A 80 9.65 -10.01 -19.93
C PRO A 80 9.42 -8.92 -18.87
N VAL A 81 10.48 -8.56 -18.15
CA VAL A 81 10.49 -7.49 -17.12
C VAL A 81 9.95 -6.17 -17.65
N VAL A 82 10.22 -5.82 -18.92
CA VAL A 82 9.73 -4.57 -19.53
C VAL A 82 8.20 -4.40 -19.48
N GLY A 83 7.46 -5.50 -19.50
CA GLY A 83 6.00 -5.51 -19.43
C GLY A 83 5.45 -5.58 -18.01
N ASP A 84 6.29 -5.77 -16.99
CA ASP A 84 5.80 -5.89 -15.63
C ASP A 84 5.85 -4.53 -14.91
N PRO A 85 4.69 -3.90 -14.60
CA PRO A 85 4.69 -2.68 -13.81
C PRO A 85 5.29 -2.88 -12.41
N GLU A 86 5.15 -4.07 -11.80
CA GLU A 86 5.59 -4.31 -10.41
C GLU A 86 7.12 -4.24 -10.24
N GLU A 87 7.88 -4.38 -11.34
CA GLU A 87 9.34 -4.27 -11.39
C GLU A 87 9.83 -2.81 -11.24
N MET A 88 8.95 -1.83 -11.48
CA MET A 88 9.24 -0.39 -11.33
C MET A 88 10.42 0.13 -12.17
N THR A 89 10.85 -0.61 -13.21
CA THR A 89 11.97 -0.28 -14.11
C THR A 89 11.93 1.17 -14.59
N TRP A 90 10.74 1.63 -15.00
CA TRP A 90 10.53 2.97 -15.57
C TRP A 90 10.03 4.01 -14.55
N TYR A 91 9.94 3.64 -13.27
CA TYR A 91 9.47 4.56 -12.23
C TYR A 91 10.61 5.49 -11.79
N PRO A 92 10.53 6.82 -11.99
CA PRO A 92 11.69 7.69 -11.81
C PRO A 92 12.33 7.62 -10.40
N PRO A 93 11.58 7.59 -9.28
CA PRO A 93 12.18 7.41 -7.96
C PRO A 93 12.92 6.09 -7.77
N ALA A 94 12.39 4.97 -8.29
CA ALA A 94 13.09 3.68 -8.23
C ALA A 94 14.32 3.72 -9.13
N MET A 95 14.15 4.14 -10.38
CA MET A 95 15.18 4.22 -11.41
C MET A 95 16.39 5.09 -11.00
N ILE A 96 16.16 6.21 -10.29
CA ILE A 96 17.25 7.07 -9.81
C ILE A 96 17.92 6.48 -8.59
N LEU A 97 17.14 6.03 -7.61
CA LEU A 97 17.70 5.59 -6.33
C LEU A 97 18.39 4.23 -6.45
N SER A 98 17.90 3.30 -7.28
CA SER A 98 18.45 1.94 -7.41
C SER A 98 19.90 1.91 -7.90
N ARG A 99 20.31 2.94 -8.66
CA ARG A 99 21.69 3.14 -9.15
C ARG A 99 22.68 3.52 -8.07
N ILE A 100 22.18 4.00 -6.93
CA ILE A 100 23.01 4.37 -5.79
C ILE A 100 23.00 3.18 -4.81
N PRO A 101 24.15 2.58 -4.47
CA PRO A 101 24.20 1.47 -3.53
C PRO A 101 23.60 1.82 -2.17
N GLY A 102 22.85 0.88 -1.57
CA GLY A 102 22.35 1.01 -0.19
C GLY A 102 21.13 1.93 0.02
N THR A 103 20.47 2.39 -1.03
CA THR A 103 19.37 3.40 -0.96
C THR A 103 17.97 2.82 -0.81
N TRP A 104 17.80 1.50 -0.68
CA TRP A 104 16.48 0.88 -0.52
C TRP A 104 15.63 1.51 0.59
N ASN A 105 16.22 1.72 1.77
CA ASN A 105 15.50 2.35 2.88
C ASN A 105 15.09 3.80 2.55
N ALA A 106 15.94 4.54 1.82
CA ALA A 106 15.61 5.87 1.35
C ALA A 106 14.48 5.84 0.31
N TYR A 107 14.47 4.84 -0.57
CA TYR A 107 13.38 4.60 -1.53
C TYR A 107 12.05 4.34 -0.82
N VAL A 108 12.04 3.47 0.21
CA VAL A 108 10.85 3.20 1.03
C VAL A 108 10.37 4.48 1.73
N ILE A 109 11.27 5.19 2.43
CA ILE A 109 10.93 6.43 3.16
C ILE A 109 10.42 7.51 2.19
N SER A 110 10.95 7.58 0.97
CA SER A 110 10.52 8.55 -0.03
C SER A 110 9.05 8.41 -0.42
N ALA A 111 8.50 7.18 -0.42
CA ALA A 111 7.09 6.93 -0.70
C ALA A 111 6.18 7.63 0.32
N PHE A 112 6.47 7.41 1.61
CA PHE A 112 5.74 8.01 2.72
C PHE A 112 5.91 9.53 2.73
N LEU A 113 7.13 10.02 2.55
CA LEU A 113 7.42 11.45 2.52
C LEU A 113 6.68 12.14 1.37
N LEU A 114 6.65 11.52 0.18
CA LEU A 114 5.90 11.99 -0.97
C LEU A 114 4.41 12.08 -0.66
N ALA A 115 3.81 11.02 -0.12
CA ALA A 115 2.39 10.98 0.26
C ALA A 115 2.05 12.08 1.28
N MET A 116 2.81 12.19 2.37
CA MET A 116 2.60 13.20 3.41
C MET A 116 2.75 14.62 2.85
N PHE A 117 3.82 14.86 2.07
CA PHE A 117 4.15 16.19 1.59
C PHE A 117 3.18 16.67 0.51
N LEU A 118 2.86 15.84 -0.49
CA LEU A 118 1.92 16.22 -1.54
C LEU A 118 0.50 16.42 -0.99
N MET A 119 0.08 15.60 -0.02
CA MET A 119 -1.19 15.79 0.67
C MET A 119 -1.21 17.10 1.47
N TYR A 120 -0.12 17.41 2.18
CA TYR A 120 0.04 18.71 2.84
C TYR A 120 -0.08 19.87 1.84
N ARG A 121 0.62 19.79 0.69
CA ARG A 121 0.58 20.84 -0.33
C ARG A 121 -0.82 21.01 -0.90
N PHE A 122 -1.50 19.93 -1.25
CA PHE A 122 -2.86 19.95 -1.79
C PHE A 122 -3.84 20.59 -0.79
N VAL A 123 -3.90 20.09 0.44
CA VAL A 123 -4.86 20.58 1.43
C VAL A 123 -4.51 21.98 1.92
N ARG A 124 -3.23 22.37 1.91
CA ARG A 124 -2.82 23.75 2.18
C ARG A 124 -3.48 24.75 1.24
N GLU A 125 -3.60 24.43 -0.05
CA GLU A 125 -4.28 25.30 -1.03
C GLU A 125 -5.78 25.45 -0.75
N LEU A 126 -6.38 24.47 -0.08
CA LEU A 126 -7.81 24.40 0.19
C LEU A 126 -8.18 25.07 1.51
N ALA A 127 -7.42 24.78 2.57
CA ALA A 127 -7.77 25.06 3.96
C ALA A 127 -6.61 25.56 4.84
N GLY A 128 -5.45 25.88 4.25
CA GLY A 128 -4.31 26.46 4.95
C GLY A 128 -3.30 25.43 5.48
N ALA A 129 -2.10 25.91 5.84
CA ALA A 129 -0.94 25.06 6.17
C ALA A 129 -1.19 24.11 7.36
N TRP A 130 -2.01 24.54 8.32
CA TRP A 130 -2.39 23.73 9.47
C TRP A 130 -3.20 22.50 9.07
N ALA A 131 -4.26 22.70 8.28
CA ALA A 131 -5.08 21.62 7.74
C ALA A 131 -4.23 20.68 6.87
N GLY A 132 -3.31 21.25 6.08
CA GLY A 132 -2.33 20.49 5.32
C GLY A 132 -1.49 19.56 6.19
N MET A 133 -1.02 20.02 7.34
CA MET A 133 -0.21 19.20 8.26
C MET A 133 -1.01 18.00 8.76
N VAL A 134 -2.25 18.24 9.21
CA VAL A 134 -3.16 17.18 9.65
C VAL A 134 -3.42 16.17 8.51
N ALA A 135 -3.76 16.65 7.32
CA ALA A 135 -4.01 15.79 6.16
C ALA A 135 -2.79 14.94 5.79
N GLY A 136 -1.59 15.55 5.77
CA GLY A 136 -0.34 14.85 5.48
C GLY A 136 -0.04 13.73 6.47
N LEU A 137 -0.21 14.00 7.77
CA LEU A 137 -0.02 13.00 8.83
C LEU A 137 -1.01 11.84 8.69
N VAL A 138 -2.31 12.13 8.60
CA VAL A 138 -3.37 11.09 8.49
C VAL A 138 -3.19 10.26 7.23
N TYR A 139 -2.85 10.89 6.11
CA TYR A 139 -2.74 10.21 4.83
C TYR A 139 -1.48 9.35 4.71
N GLY A 140 -0.33 9.83 5.20
CA GLY A 140 0.92 9.08 5.10
C GLY A 140 1.13 8.04 6.20
N LEU A 141 0.62 8.29 7.40
CA LEU A 141 0.76 7.37 8.55
C LEU A 141 -0.51 6.59 8.89
N GLY A 142 -1.56 6.74 8.09
CA GLY A 142 -2.76 5.91 8.20
C GLY A 142 -2.46 4.45 7.86
N GLY A 143 -3.31 3.57 8.39
CA GLY A 143 -3.17 2.12 8.36
C GLY A 143 -2.97 1.54 6.97
N PHE A 144 -3.61 2.09 5.93
CA PHE A 144 -3.44 1.58 4.56
C PHE A 144 -1.99 1.75 4.07
N ALA A 145 -1.36 2.89 4.38
CA ALA A 145 0.02 3.17 3.98
C ALA A 145 1.00 2.28 4.77
N ILE A 146 0.84 2.18 6.09
CA ILE A 146 1.69 1.35 6.95
C ILE A 146 1.57 -0.13 6.60
N TRP A 147 0.35 -0.63 6.40
CA TRP A 147 0.07 -2.03 6.07
C TRP A 147 0.71 -2.44 4.74
N ASN A 148 0.71 -1.53 3.76
CA ASN A 148 1.29 -1.76 2.45
C ASN A 148 2.79 -1.46 2.38
N LEU A 149 3.50 -1.23 3.49
CA LEU A 149 4.96 -1.05 3.46
C LEU A 149 5.67 -2.25 2.81
N SER A 150 5.20 -3.48 3.10
CA SER A 150 5.71 -4.69 2.45
C SER A 150 5.44 -4.77 0.94
N MET A 151 4.51 -3.97 0.42
CA MET A 151 4.18 -3.82 -1.00
C MET A 151 4.38 -2.36 -1.41
N ILE A 152 5.63 -1.89 -1.34
CA ILE A 152 5.97 -0.47 -1.47
C ILE A 152 5.47 0.22 -2.76
N PRO A 153 5.27 -0.44 -3.93
CA PRO A 153 4.64 0.19 -5.09
C PRO A 153 3.27 0.79 -4.80
N ILE A 154 2.48 0.18 -3.91
CA ILE A 154 1.17 0.70 -3.50
C ILE A 154 1.33 2.06 -2.82
N VAL A 155 2.35 2.21 -1.96
CA VAL A 155 2.62 3.44 -1.22
C VAL A 155 3.16 4.55 -2.12
N HIS A 156 3.93 4.20 -3.14
CA HIS A 156 4.33 5.16 -4.17
C HIS A 156 3.16 5.62 -5.03
N ALA A 157 2.32 4.69 -5.51
CA ALA A 157 1.15 5.01 -6.32
C ALA A 157 0.16 5.91 -5.56
N LEU A 158 -0.13 5.59 -4.29
CA LEU A 158 -0.99 6.43 -3.45
C LEU A 158 -0.37 7.81 -3.23
N GLY A 159 0.95 7.90 -3.06
CA GLY A 159 1.66 9.17 -2.84
C GLY A 159 1.47 10.20 -3.96
N TRP A 160 1.20 9.76 -5.19
CA TRP A 160 0.98 10.65 -6.34
C TRP A 160 -0.45 11.20 -6.47
N LEU A 161 -1.47 10.57 -5.85
CA LEU A 161 -2.86 11.05 -5.93
C LEU A 161 -2.96 12.53 -5.50
N PRO A 162 -2.46 12.98 -4.34
CA PRO A 162 -2.54 14.38 -3.96
C PRO A 162 -1.75 15.31 -4.90
N GLY A 163 -0.69 14.83 -5.56
CA GLY A 163 0.04 15.57 -6.58
C GLY A 163 -0.81 15.86 -7.81
N ILE A 164 -1.57 14.86 -8.28
CA ILE A 164 -2.55 14.99 -9.36
C ILE A 164 -3.63 16.01 -8.96
N LEU A 165 -4.22 15.86 -7.77
CA LEU A 165 -5.28 16.74 -7.28
C LEU A 165 -4.81 18.20 -7.09
N LEU A 166 -3.57 18.39 -6.63
CA LEU A 166 -2.93 19.70 -6.55
C LEU A 166 -2.82 20.35 -7.93
N GLY A 167 -2.40 19.58 -8.94
CA GLY A 167 -2.33 20.03 -10.33
C GLY A 167 -3.71 20.41 -10.88
N ILE A 168 -4.73 19.59 -10.63
CA ILE A 168 -6.13 19.88 -11.00
C ILE A 168 -6.61 21.18 -10.36
N GLU A 169 -6.42 21.34 -9.04
CA GLU A 169 -6.85 22.54 -8.31
C GLU A 169 -6.11 23.80 -8.80
N ARG A 170 -4.84 23.67 -9.17
CA ARG A 170 -4.04 24.77 -9.73
C ARG A 170 -4.48 25.14 -11.14
N LEU A 171 -4.72 24.17 -12.03
CA LEU A 171 -5.27 24.43 -13.37
C LEU A 171 -6.66 25.08 -13.33
N ARG A 172 -7.48 24.66 -12.37
CA ARG A 172 -8.79 25.26 -12.10
C ARG A 172 -8.68 26.72 -11.68
N ARG A 173 -7.71 27.09 -10.84
CA ARG A 173 -7.54 28.46 -10.32
C ARG A 173 -6.75 29.38 -11.26
N ALA A 174 -5.58 28.93 -11.69
CA ALA A 174 -4.60 29.68 -12.48
C ALA A 174 -3.94 28.75 -13.51
N PRO A 175 -4.51 28.63 -14.73
CA PRO A 175 -3.98 27.73 -15.76
C PRO A 175 -2.56 28.10 -16.16
N SER A 176 -1.71 27.09 -16.34
CA SER A 176 -0.39 27.28 -16.92
C SER A 176 0.13 25.97 -17.50
N ARG A 177 1.01 26.05 -18.51
CA ARG A 177 1.72 24.89 -19.07
C ARG A 177 2.51 24.14 -18.00
N ARG A 178 3.07 24.85 -17.01
CA ARG A 178 3.74 24.26 -15.85
C ARG A 178 2.81 23.34 -15.05
N TRP A 179 1.57 23.75 -14.83
CA TRP A 179 0.61 22.92 -14.09
C TRP A 179 0.05 21.77 -14.94
N ILE A 180 -0.03 21.91 -16.27
CA ILE A 180 -0.29 20.78 -17.17
C ILE A 180 0.84 19.74 -17.03
N ALA A 181 2.10 20.18 -17.15
CA ALA A 181 3.27 19.32 -17.01
C ALA A 181 3.35 18.66 -15.62
N TRP A 182 3.05 19.39 -14.54
CA TRP A 182 3.00 18.85 -13.18
C TRP A 182 1.93 17.76 -13.03
N THR A 183 0.70 18.02 -13.49
CA THR A 183 -0.40 17.05 -13.42
C THR A 183 -0.08 15.82 -14.26
N ALA A 184 0.48 16.02 -15.48
CA ALA A 184 0.90 14.94 -16.37
C ALA A 184 2.01 14.08 -15.75
N ALA A 185 3.05 14.71 -15.18
CA ALA A 185 4.14 14.01 -14.51
C ALA A 185 3.66 13.26 -13.27
N SER A 186 2.77 13.85 -12.46
CA SER A 186 2.20 13.18 -11.29
C SER A 186 1.36 11.96 -11.71
N GLY A 187 0.54 12.10 -12.75
CA GLY A 187 -0.26 10.99 -13.29
C GLY A 187 0.60 9.89 -13.92
N GLY A 188 1.61 10.27 -14.71
CA GLY A 188 2.56 9.34 -15.30
C GLY A 188 3.34 8.58 -14.23
N CYS A 189 3.88 9.27 -13.22
CA CYS A 189 4.56 8.64 -12.09
C CYS A 189 3.62 7.74 -11.28
N CYS A 190 2.34 8.10 -11.10
CA CYS A 190 1.35 7.23 -10.46
C CYS A 190 1.22 5.92 -11.23
N LEU A 191 1.02 5.97 -12.56
CA LEU A 191 0.89 4.79 -13.42
C LEU A 191 2.16 3.93 -13.47
N MET A 192 3.34 4.56 -13.39
CA MET A 192 4.63 3.87 -13.38
C MET A 192 5.05 3.37 -11.99
N ALA A 193 4.38 3.75 -10.90
CA ALA A 193 4.79 3.43 -9.53
C ALA A 193 4.77 1.93 -9.18
N GLY A 194 4.22 1.10 -10.07
CA GLY A 194 4.28 -0.34 -10.03
C GLY A 194 3.10 -1.03 -9.35
N HIS A 195 1.97 -0.34 -9.19
CA HIS A 195 0.73 -1.00 -8.78
C HIS A 195 -0.46 -0.46 -9.60
N PRO A 196 -0.82 -1.13 -10.73
CA PRO A 196 -1.88 -0.67 -11.63
C PRO A 196 -3.25 -0.49 -10.94
N GLN A 197 -3.59 -1.34 -9.97
CA GLN A 197 -4.85 -1.25 -9.24
C GLN A 197 -4.96 0.06 -8.43
N THR A 198 -3.94 0.41 -7.66
CA THR A 198 -3.95 1.66 -6.86
C THR A 198 -3.92 2.88 -7.77
N SER A 199 -3.22 2.77 -8.91
CA SER A 199 -3.16 3.84 -9.92
C SER A 199 -4.53 4.07 -10.56
N ALA A 200 -5.27 2.99 -10.87
CA ALA A 200 -6.63 3.08 -11.37
C ALA A 200 -7.56 3.74 -10.36
N TYR A 201 -7.48 3.36 -9.08
CA TYR A 201 -8.27 3.96 -8.01
C TYR A 201 -7.94 5.45 -7.82
N ALA A 202 -6.66 5.81 -7.87
CA ALA A 202 -6.23 7.21 -7.84
C ALA A 202 -6.77 7.99 -9.04
N GLY A 203 -6.76 7.38 -10.24
CA GLY A 203 -7.34 7.92 -11.45
C GLY A 203 -8.83 8.19 -11.34
N LEU A 204 -9.60 7.27 -10.73
CA LEU A 204 -11.04 7.45 -10.48
C LEU A 204 -11.33 8.63 -9.54
N VAL A 205 -10.59 8.74 -8.43
CA VAL A 205 -10.72 9.88 -7.50
C VAL A 205 -10.32 11.19 -8.20
N ALA A 206 -9.24 11.18 -8.97
CA ALA A 206 -8.77 12.34 -9.73
C ALA A 206 -9.77 12.77 -10.81
N ALA A 207 -10.39 11.83 -11.52
CA ALA A 207 -11.43 12.10 -12.51
C ALA A 207 -12.67 12.71 -11.84
N ALA A 208 -13.14 12.15 -10.72
CA ALA A 208 -14.27 12.71 -9.97
C ALA A 208 -13.97 14.12 -9.47
N TYR A 209 -12.74 14.38 -8.99
CA TYR A 209 -12.33 15.72 -8.58
C TYR A 209 -12.17 16.70 -9.77
N ALA A 210 -11.70 16.23 -10.92
CA ALA A 210 -11.64 16.99 -12.16
C ALA A 210 -13.04 17.42 -12.63
N LEU A 211 -14.04 16.54 -12.54
CA LEU A 211 -15.43 16.87 -12.84
C LEU A 211 -15.96 17.96 -11.90
N LEU A 212 -15.70 17.85 -10.60
CA LEU A 212 -16.03 18.89 -9.62
C LEU A 212 -15.33 20.23 -9.97
N ALA A 213 -14.05 20.17 -10.37
CA ALA A 213 -13.28 21.33 -10.75
C ALA A 213 -13.88 22.05 -11.98
N VAL A 214 -14.23 21.30 -13.03
CA VAL A 214 -14.89 21.82 -14.24
C VAL A 214 -16.28 22.37 -13.90
N ALA A 215 -17.09 21.64 -13.13
CA ALA A 215 -18.44 22.05 -12.77
C ALA A 215 -18.47 23.39 -12.02
N SER A 216 -17.46 23.64 -11.17
CA SER A 216 -17.31 24.87 -10.37
C SER A 216 -16.94 26.14 -11.15
N ARG A 217 -16.63 26.04 -12.46
CA ARG A 217 -16.15 27.15 -13.31
C ARG A 217 -17.04 27.36 -14.53
N SER A 218 -18.29 27.82 -14.34
CA SER A 218 -19.30 27.94 -15.41
C SER A 218 -18.83 28.68 -16.68
N GLY A 219 -18.08 29.78 -16.55
CA GLY A 219 -17.56 30.55 -17.69
C GLY A 219 -16.28 30.03 -18.34
N GLU A 220 -15.60 29.05 -17.74
CA GLU A 220 -14.28 28.57 -18.21
C GLU A 220 -14.22 27.04 -18.35
N ARG A 221 -15.39 26.37 -18.38
CA ARG A 221 -15.48 24.89 -18.36
C ARG A 221 -14.68 24.24 -19.47
N LEU A 222 -14.82 24.74 -20.70
CA LEU A 222 -14.12 24.18 -21.87
C LEU A 222 -12.60 24.33 -21.75
N ARG A 223 -12.13 25.44 -21.20
CA ARG A 223 -10.70 25.69 -20.95
C ARG A 223 -10.15 24.72 -19.91
N VAL A 224 -10.83 24.61 -18.77
CA VAL A 224 -10.43 23.68 -17.69
C VAL A 224 -10.46 22.24 -18.20
N LEU A 225 -11.52 21.86 -18.93
CA LEU A 225 -11.62 20.53 -19.54
C LEU A 225 -10.46 20.26 -20.50
N ARG A 226 -10.18 21.17 -21.44
CA ARG A 226 -9.05 21.06 -22.37
C ARG A 226 -7.72 20.87 -21.64
N ASP A 227 -7.43 21.70 -20.64
CA ASP A 227 -6.15 21.66 -19.93
C ASP A 227 -5.99 20.35 -19.13
N LEU A 228 -7.08 19.87 -18.53
CA LEU A 228 -7.13 18.59 -17.82
C LEU A 228 -7.03 17.39 -18.77
N SER A 229 -7.71 17.44 -19.92
CA SER A 229 -7.59 16.42 -20.97
C SER A 229 -6.18 16.37 -21.54
N ALA A 230 -5.53 17.52 -21.77
CA ALA A 230 -4.15 17.59 -22.20
C ALA A 230 -3.20 16.97 -21.16
N ALA A 231 -3.40 17.29 -19.87
CA ALA A 231 -2.60 16.70 -18.79
C ALA A 231 -2.80 15.18 -18.69
N GLY A 232 -4.04 14.70 -18.80
CA GLY A 232 -4.37 13.26 -18.77
C GLY A 232 -3.78 12.51 -19.97
N PHE A 233 -3.90 13.07 -21.17
CA PHE A 233 -3.28 12.51 -22.38
C PHE A 233 -1.75 12.43 -22.24
N LEU A 234 -1.11 13.49 -21.75
CA LEU A 234 0.33 13.49 -21.52
C LEU A 234 0.75 12.50 -20.43
N ALA A 235 -0.04 12.30 -19.37
CA ALA A 235 0.24 11.26 -18.38
C ALA A 235 0.24 9.86 -19.00
N LEU A 236 -0.74 9.56 -19.85
CA LEU A 236 -0.84 8.28 -20.57
C LEU A 236 0.33 8.10 -21.54
N LEU A 237 0.74 9.16 -22.24
CA LEU A 237 1.88 9.13 -23.14
C LEU A 237 3.20 8.91 -22.39
N LEU A 238 3.43 9.60 -21.27
CA LEU A 238 4.64 9.46 -20.45
C LEU A 238 4.80 8.06 -19.85
N SER A 239 3.67 7.39 -19.56
CA SER A 239 3.64 6.05 -18.96
C SER A 239 3.44 4.92 -19.99
N ALA A 240 3.38 5.25 -21.28
CA ALA A 240 3.13 4.29 -22.37
C ALA A 240 4.14 3.15 -22.40
N VAL A 241 5.38 3.42 -22.03
CA VAL A 241 6.46 2.42 -21.92
C VAL A 241 6.15 1.31 -20.92
N VAL A 242 5.26 1.56 -19.94
CA VAL A 242 4.84 0.56 -18.94
C VAL A 242 3.51 -0.08 -19.35
N TRP A 243 2.48 0.71 -19.60
CA TRP A 243 1.13 0.15 -19.72
C TRP A 243 0.87 -0.55 -21.07
N ILE A 244 1.55 -0.19 -22.15
CA ILE A 244 1.41 -0.88 -23.45
C ILE A 244 1.94 -2.32 -23.37
N PRO A 245 3.22 -2.57 -23.03
CA PRO A 245 3.71 -3.94 -22.89
C PRO A 245 3.07 -4.66 -21.70
N GLY A 246 2.69 -3.93 -20.64
CA GLY A 246 1.98 -4.52 -19.51
C GLY A 246 0.57 -4.99 -19.84
N GLU A 247 -0.13 -4.34 -20.75
CA GLU A 247 -1.42 -4.82 -21.25
C GLU A 247 -1.26 -6.08 -22.09
N GLU A 248 -0.21 -6.17 -22.91
CA GLU A 248 0.10 -7.40 -23.66
C GLU A 248 0.40 -8.57 -22.69
N LEU A 249 1.21 -8.33 -21.67
CA LEU A 249 1.55 -9.33 -20.65
C LEU A 249 0.33 -9.72 -19.81
N ALA A 250 -0.49 -8.75 -19.38
CA ALA A 250 -1.69 -8.97 -18.56
C ALA A 250 -2.70 -9.90 -19.24
N ARG A 251 -2.83 -9.83 -20.57
CA ARG A 251 -3.72 -10.71 -21.35
C ARG A 251 -3.23 -12.16 -21.43
N ARG A 252 -1.94 -12.40 -21.14
CA ARG A 252 -1.30 -13.72 -21.23
C ARG A 252 -0.92 -14.28 -19.87
N CYS A 253 -1.15 -13.54 -18.78
CA CYS A 253 -0.78 -13.97 -17.44
C CYS A 253 -1.81 -14.93 -16.85
N SER A 254 -1.41 -15.67 -15.83
CA SER A 254 -2.27 -16.63 -15.13
C SER A 254 -3.48 -15.98 -14.40
N ARG A 255 -3.59 -14.64 -14.45
CA ARG A 255 -4.66 -13.85 -13.83
C ARG A 255 -5.49 -13.07 -14.85
N ALA A 256 -5.37 -13.40 -16.14
CA ALA A 256 -6.12 -12.73 -17.22
C ALA A 256 -7.64 -12.90 -17.05
N ASP A 257 -8.10 -14.10 -16.66
CA ASP A 257 -9.51 -14.39 -16.36
C ASP A 257 -9.81 -14.21 -14.86
N MET A 258 -10.63 -13.21 -14.55
CA MET A 258 -11.03 -12.86 -13.18
C MET A 258 -12.44 -13.41 -12.90
N SER A 259 -12.53 -14.61 -12.33
CA SER A 259 -13.83 -15.12 -11.85
C SER A 259 -14.39 -14.25 -10.72
N LEU A 260 -15.71 -14.23 -10.55
CA LEU A 260 -16.36 -13.44 -9.49
C LEU A 260 -15.80 -13.79 -8.10
N GLY A 261 -15.65 -15.09 -7.79
CA GLY A 261 -15.07 -15.52 -6.51
C GLY A 261 -13.61 -15.07 -6.31
N TYR A 262 -12.82 -14.97 -7.39
CA TYR A 262 -11.44 -14.46 -7.31
C TYR A 262 -11.40 -12.93 -7.20
N PHE A 263 -12.33 -12.22 -7.85
CA PHE A 263 -12.55 -10.78 -7.70
C PHE A 263 -12.92 -10.41 -6.25
N GLU A 264 -13.90 -11.12 -5.68
CA GLU A 264 -14.41 -10.91 -4.32
C GLU A 264 -13.46 -11.39 -3.22
N PHE A 265 -12.40 -12.10 -3.59
CA PHE A 265 -11.38 -12.58 -2.66
C PHE A 265 -10.80 -11.41 -1.84
N PHE A 266 -10.75 -11.54 -0.51
CA PHE A 266 -10.40 -10.47 0.43
C PHE A 266 -11.31 -9.23 0.39
N SER A 267 -12.61 -9.44 0.25
CA SER A 267 -13.59 -8.38 0.53
C SER A 267 -13.58 -7.96 1.99
N PHE A 268 -13.82 -6.69 2.24
CA PHE A 268 -13.86 -6.10 3.58
C PHE A 268 -15.05 -6.67 4.36
N ALA A 269 -14.75 -7.33 5.47
CA ALA A 269 -15.74 -7.98 6.31
C ALA A 269 -16.37 -7.00 7.34
N PRO A 270 -17.66 -7.14 7.69
CA PRO A 270 -18.33 -6.19 8.58
C PRO A 270 -17.72 -6.08 9.98
N ASP A 271 -17.06 -7.12 10.47
CA ASP A 271 -16.32 -7.09 11.73
C ASP A 271 -15.10 -6.15 11.72
N ARG A 272 -14.54 -5.89 10.54
CA ARG A 272 -13.37 -5.03 10.34
C ARG A 272 -13.65 -3.56 10.55
N TRP A 273 -14.92 -3.15 10.69
CA TRP A 273 -15.27 -1.79 11.10
C TRP A 273 -14.71 -1.41 12.48
N THR A 274 -14.44 -2.40 13.33
CA THR A 274 -13.78 -2.16 14.63
C THR A 274 -12.33 -1.67 14.49
N GLU A 275 -11.66 -1.97 13.37
CA GLU A 275 -10.26 -1.58 13.11
C GLU A 275 -10.08 -0.06 12.96
N PHE A 276 -11.14 0.69 12.66
CA PHE A 276 -11.10 2.15 12.64
C PHE A 276 -10.77 2.74 14.01
N PHE A 277 -11.14 2.05 15.10
CA PHE A 277 -10.93 2.49 16.48
C PHE A 277 -9.86 1.67 17.21
N LEU A 278 -9.79 0.38 16.89
CA LEU A 278 -8.94 -0.59 17.55
C LEU A 278 -8.12 -1.33 16.49
N PRO A 279 -7.07 -0.72 15.93
CA PRO A 279 -6.31 -1.33 14.84
C PRO A 279 -5.71 -2.69 15.23
N ASP A 280 -5.37 -2.85 16.50
CA ASP A 280 -4.68 -4.03 17.02
C ASP A 280 -5.61 -5.10 17.61
N ALA A 281 -6.91 -4.79 17.72
CA ALA A 281 -7.94 -5.68 18.24
C ALA A 281 -7.96 -7.09 17.62
N PRO A 282 -7.71 -7.27 16.30
CA PRO A 282 -7.80 -8.59 15.70
C PRO A 282 -6.45 -9.33 15.60
N GLY A 283 -5.42 -8.86 16.33
CA GLY A 283 -4.16 -9.58 16.56
C GLY A 283 -2.94 -9.12 15.75
N THR A 284 -2.83 -7.83 15.39
CA THR A 284 -1.66 -7.27 14.66
C THR A 284 -0.34 -7.43 15.40
N ASN A 285 -0.33 -7.38 16.73
CA ASN A 285 0.89 -7.27 17.55
C ASN A 285 1.72 -8.56 17.62
N ASN A 286 1.52 -9.48 16.67
CA ASN A 286 2.08 -10.83 16.69
C ASN A 286 1.86 -11.60 17.99
N ASP A 287 0.93 -11.16 18.83
CA ASP A 287 0.62 -11.79 20.10
C ASP A 287 -0.01 -13.16 19.82
N PRO A 288 0.64 -14.27 20.20
CA PRO A 288 0.16 -15.60 19.86
C PRO A 288 -1.20 -15.93 20.50
N ALA A 289 -1.56 -15.29 21.61
CA ALA A 289 -2.86 -15.46 22.25
C ALA A 289 -3.95 -14.73 21.46
N LEU A 290 -3.74 -13.49 21.06
CA LEU A 290 -4.68 -12.77 20.18
C LEU A 290 -4.77 -13.37 18.78
N GLN A 291 -3.69 -13.96 18.27
CA GLN A 291 -3.71 -14.70 17.01
C GLN A 291 -4.53 -15.99 17.14
N ARG A 292 -4.39 -16.73 18.25
CA ARG A 292 -5.19 -17.94 18.56
C ARG A 292 -6.66 -17.61 18.79
N ALA A 293 -6.93 -16.52 19.50
CA ALA A 293 -8.27 -15.98 19.76
C ALA A 293 -8.88 -15.24 18.57
N GLY A 294 -8.08 -15.08 17.51
CA GLY A 294 -8.28 -14.04 16.53
C GLY A 294 -9.54 -14.24 15.71
N TRP A 295 -9.84 -13.22 14.93
CA TRP A 295 -10.85 -13.22 13.86
C TRP A 295 -10.42 -14.10 12.66
N ASN A 296 -9.61 -15.13 12.91
CA ASN A 296 -8.73 -15.80 11.97
C ASN A 296 -8.91 -17.32 12.09
N ASP A 297 -9.60 -17.89 11.12
CA ASP A 297 -9.44 -19.31 10.81
C ASP A 297 -8.22 -19.42 9.90
N ARG A 298 -7.09 -19.86 10.47
CA ARG A 298 -5.81 -20.00 9.77
C ARG A 298 -5.90 -20.99 8.60
N ASP A 299 -6.87 -21.91 8.66
CA ASP A 299 -7.11 -22.93 7.64
C ASP A 299 -8.00 -22.40 6.51
N ARG A 300 -8.89 -21.43 6.78
CA ARG A 300 -9.70 -20.75 5.74
C ARG A 300 -9.02 -19.57 5.07
N ASP A 301 -8.24 -18.77 5.79
CA ASP A 301 -7.59 -17.59 5.21
C ASP A 301 -6.29 -17.20 5.96
N PRO A 302 -5.12 -17.68 5.47
CA PRO A 302 -3.82 -17.41 6.07
C PRO A 302 -3.43 -15.92 6.11
N TRP A 303 -4.14 -15.05 5.39
CA TRP A 303 -3.79 -13.63 5.25
C TRP A 303 -4.77 -12.69 5.97
N ARG A 304 -5.83 -13.21 6.59
CA ARG A 304 -6.66 -12.46 7.56
C ARG A 304 -5.88 -11.91 8.75
N LEU A 305 -4.66 -12.42 8.97
CA LEU A 305 -3.69 -12.02 9.99
C LEU A 305 -3.25 -10.54 9.95
N ARG A 306 -3.59 -9.77 8.91
CA ARG A 306 -3.10 -8.40 8.75
C ARG A 306 -4.21 -7.38 8.95
N THR A 307 -4.39 -6.91 10.18
CA THR A 307 -5.48 -6.03 10.62
C THR A 307 -5.01 -4.57 10.73
N GLY A 308 -5.94 -3.61 10.76
CA GLY A 308 -5.62 -2.18 10.91
C GLY A 308 -5.47 -1.42 9.60
N MET A 309 -5.77 -2.01 8.44
CA MET A 309 -5.64 -1.37 7.12
C MET A 309 -6.50 -0.08 7.01
N THR A 310 -7.60 0.02 7.75
CA THR A 310 -8.53 1.16 7.71
C THR A 310 -8.29 2.20 8.79
N TYR A 311 -7.33 1.99 9.69
CA TYR A 311 -7.12 2.88 10.81
C TYR A 311 -6.60 4.25 10.36
N VAL A 312 -7.29 5.32 10.73
CA VAL A 312 -6.89 6.70 10.41
C VAL A 312 -6.62 7.54 11.66
N GLY A 313 -6.65 6.92 12.84
CA GLY A 313 -6.55 7.59 14.14
C GLY A 313 -7.89 7.96 14.76
N CYS A 314 -7.95 7.93 16.09
CA CYS A 314 -9.10 8.33 16.90
C CYS A 314 -9.46 9.81 16.70
N LEU A 315 -8.45 10.68 16.72
CA LEU A 315 -8.65 12.12 16.57
C LEU A 315 -9.20 12.49 15.19
N PRO A 316 -8.66 11.99 14.06
CA PRO A 316 -9.21 12.21 12.74
C PRO A 316 -10.68 11.81 12.61
N LEU A 317 -11.09 10.66 13.17
CA LEU A 317 -12.48 10.22 13.16
C LEU A 317 -13.41 11.21 13.89
N LEU A 318 -13.02 11.66 15.08
CA LEU A 318 -13.81 12.62 15.85
C LEU A 318 -13.88 14.00 15.17
N LEU A 319 -12.94 14.33 14.29
CA LEU A 319 -12.94 15.59 13.54
C LEU A 319 -13.84 15.59 12.29
N VAL A 320 -14.18 14.41 11.75
CA VAL A 320 -14.97 14.27 10.51
C VAL A 320 -16.29 15.07 10.52
N PRO A 321 -17.13 15.02 11.58
CA PRO A 321 -18.42 15.72 11.56
C PRO A 321 -18.28 17.24 11.42
N PHE A 322 -17.17 17.80 11.91
CA PHE A 322 -16.93 19.24 11.84
C PHE A 322 -16.56 19.71 10.43
N ALA A 323 -16.13 18.81 9.53
CA ALA A 323 -15.77 19.15 8.15
C ALA A 323 -16.94 19.80 7.37
N PHE A 324 -18.18 19.37 7.63
CA PHE A 324 -19.38 19.81 6.92
C PHE A 324 -19.81 21.24 7.24
N GLY A 325 -19.33 21.78 8.36
CA GLY A 325 -19.47 23.20 8.67
C GLY A 325 -18.35 24.07 8.07
N SER A 326 -17.32 23.49 7.46
CA SER A 326 -16.20 24.30 6.94
C SER A 326 -16.66 25.21 5.78
N ARG A 327 -15.89 26.28 5.51
CA ARG A 327 -16.10 27.14 4.32
C ARG A 327 -15.94 26.40 2.99
N ARG A 328 -15.45 25.15 3.01
CA ARG A 328 -15.22 24.28 1.85
C ARG A 328 -16.21 23.10 1.82
N ARG A 329 -17.48 23.34 2.19
CA ARG A 329 -18.52 22.29 2.31
C ARG A 329 -18.65 21.39 1.07
N GLY A 330 -18.49 21.92 -0.16
CA GLY A 330 -18.51 21.11 -1.38
C GLY A 330 -17.37 20.07 -1.45
N VAL A 331 -16.17 20.45 -0.98
CA VAL A 331 -15.02 19.53 -0.89
C VAL A 331 -15.24 18.49 0.23
N ALA A 332 -15.87 18.88 1.34
CA ALA A 332 -16.24 17.94 2.40
C ALA A 332 -17.24 16.89 1.88
N TRP A 333 -18.27 17.29 1.14
CA TRP A 333 -19.22 16.35 0.54
C TRP A 333 -18.58 15.45 -0.52
N PHE A 334 -17.67 15.99 -1.34
CA PHE A 334 -16.87 15.16 -2.25
C PHE A 334 -16.07 14.09 -1.49
N ALA A 335 -15.33 14.49 -0.45
CA ALA A 335 -14.55 13.54 0.35
C ALA A 335 -15.45 12.49 1.03
N ALA A 336 -16.62 12.90 1.55
CA ALA A 336 -17.59 11.98 2.12
C ALA A 336 -18.15 10.98 1.09
N ALA A 337 -18.47 11.44 -0.12
CA ALA A 337 -18.90 10.58 -1.20
C ALA A 337 -17.82 9.56 -1.59
N VAL A 338 -16.55 9.99 -1.64
CA VAL A 338 -15.42 9.07 -1.87
C VAL A 338 -15.35 7.99 -0.79
N VAL A 339 -15.47 8.36 0.50
CA VAL A 339 -15.46 7.37 1.61
C VAL A 339 -16.62 6.37 1.47
N VAL A 340 -17.84 6.85 1.21
CA VAL A 340 -19.04 6.00 1.12
C VAL A 340 -18.97 5.05 -0.07
N VAL A 341 -18.60 5.56 -1.25
CA VAL A 341 -18.46 4.73 -2.46
C VAL A 341 -17.35 3.70 -2.26
N ALA A 342 -16.20 4.12 -1.74
CA ALA A 342 -15.07 3.22 -1.49
C ALA A 342 -15.41 2.15 -0.45
N ALA A 343 -16.15 2.47 0.61
CA ALA A 343 -16.65 1.49 1.57
C ALA A 343 -17.56 0.46 0.90
N GLY A 344 -18.49 0.90 0.05
CA GLY A 344 -19.35 0.00 -0.72
C GLY A 344 -18.55 -0.92 -1.65
N LEU A 345 -17.57 -0.37 -2.37
CA LEU A 345 -16.68 -1.17 -3.23
C LEU A 345 -15.81 -2.13 -2.41
N ALA A 346 -15.33 -1.72 -1.23
CA ALA A 346 -14.56 -2.58 -0.35
C ALA A 346 -15.33 -3.83 0.11
N MET A 347 -16.65 -3.70 0.22
CA MET A 347 -17.58 -4.74 0.66
C MET A 347 -18.21 -5.54 -0.48
N SER A 348 -17.61 -5.53 -1.69
CA SER A 348 -18.19 -6.16 -2.89
C SER A 348 -18.53 -7.65 -2.70
N GLY A 349 -17.72 -8.43 -1.98
CA GLY A 349 -18.02 -9.84 -1.67
C GLY A 349 -18.69 -10.07 -0.32
N THR A 350 -19.07 -9.02 0.41
CA THR A 350 -19.76 -9.15 1.72
C THR A 350 -21.19 -8.61 1.72
N ILE A 351 -21.51 -7.72 0.78
CA ILE A 351 -22.87 -7.28 0.45
C ILE A 351 -23.20 -7.82 -0.96
N PRO A 352 -24.45 -8.23 -1.25
CA PRO A 352 -24.83 -8.87 -2.51
C PRO A 352 -24.91 -7.89 -3.70
N HIS A 353 -23.87 -7.09 -3.93
CA HIS A 353 -23.72 -6.21 -5.10
C HIS A 353 -22.40 -6.44 -5.86
N GLY A 354 -21.58 -7.42 -5.45
CA GLY A 354 -20.29 -7.73 -6.08
C GLY A 354 -20.36 -8.02 -7.57
N ASP A 355 -21.38 -8.75 -8.03
CA ASP A 355 -21.63 -9.01 -9.46
C ASP A 355 -21.83 -7.70 -10.26
N LEU A 356 -22.55 -6.73 -9.69
CA LEU A 356 -22.72 -5.42 -10.34
C LEU A 356 -21.36 -4.72 -10.50
N VAL A 357 -20.51 -4.75 -9.47
CA VAL A 357 -19.18 -4.14 -9.51
C VAL A 357 -18.26 -4.88 -10.49
N HIS A 358 -18.35 -6.22 -10.53
CA HIS A 358 -17.59 -7.08 -11.44
C HIS A 358 -17.94 -6.86 -12.92
N ARG A 359 -19.08 -6.23 -13.22
CA ARG A 359 -19.45 -5.82 -14.60
C ARG A 359 -18.90 -4.46 -14.99
N ILE A 360 -18.38 -3.66 -14.04
CA ILE A 360 -17.83 -2.33 -14.33
C ILE A 360 -16.45 -2.51 -14.97
N PRO A 361 -16.24 -2.08 -16.23
CA PRO A 361 -14.92 -2.11 -16.85
C PRO A 361 -13.91 -1.35 -15.99
N LEU A 362 -12.64 -1.76 -16.03
CA LEU A 362 -11.54 -1.30 -15.14
C LEU A 362 -11.59 -1.94 -13.75
N LEU A 363 -12.72 -1.89 -13.04
CA LEU A 363 -12.82 -2.48 -11.70
C LEU A 363 -12.78 -4.01 -11.73
N ASN A 364 -13.38 -4.61 -12.76
CA ASN A 364 -13.40 -6.05 -12.97
C ASN A 364 -12.03 -6.70 -13.24
N ARG A 365 -10.98 -5.89 -13.41
CA ARG A 365 -9.60 -6.36 -13.65
C ARG A 365 -8.81 -6.58 -12.36
N PHE A 366 -9.36 -6.24 -11.20
CA PHE A 366 -8.62 -6.23 -9.94
C PHE A 366 -9.35 -6.97 -8.82
N ARG A 367 -8.62 -7.81 -8.09
CA ARG A 367 -9.09 -8.51 -6.88
C ARG A 367 -8.76 -7.74 -5.61
N VAL A 368 -9.16 -8.27 -4.45
CA VAL A 368 -8.95 -7.67 -3.13
C VAL A 368 -9.73 -6.36 -2.97
N PRO A 369 -11.07 -6.41 -2.93
CA PRO A 369 -11.89 -5.21 -2.82
C PRO A 369 -11.55 -4.39 -1.57
N ALA A 370 -11.09 -5.02 -0.48
CA ALA A 370 -10.60 -4.31 0.72
C ALA A 370 -9.53 -3.23 0.43
N ARG A 371 -8.83 -3.28 -0.71
CA ARG A 371 -7.89 -2.23 -1.14
C ARG A 371 -8.55 -0.87 -1.37
N HIS A 372 -9.87 -0.80 -1.52
CA HIS A 372 -10.61 0.46 -1.52
C HIS A 372 -10.50 1.25 -0.18
N ALA A 373 -9.89 0.67 0.85
CA ALA A 373 -9.43 1.40 2.03
C ALA A 373 -8.47 2.55 1.71
N PHE A 374 -7.80 2.51 0.56
CA PHE A 374 -7.01 3.62 0.03
C PHE A 374 -7.84 4.91 -0.11
N GLU A 375 -8.95 4.85 -0.85
CA GLU A 375 -9.82 6.00 -1.11
C GLU A 375 -10.53 6.45 0.17
N MET A 376 -10.90 5.49 1.04
CA MET A 376 -11.42 5.80 2.37
C MET A 376 -10.40 6.61 3.19
N GLN A 377 -9.13 6.18 3.23
CA GLN A 377 -8.07 6.91 3.94
C GLN A 377 -7.86 8.31 3.36
N PHE A 378 -7.87 8.47 2.04
CA PHE A 378 -7.82 9.79 1.39
C PHE A 378 -8.98 10.69 1.84
N GLY A 379 -10.23 10.20 1.73
CA GLY A 379 -11.41 10.97 2.06
C GLY A 379 -11.49 11.34 3.54
N LEU A 380 -11.13 10.42 4.44
CA LEU A 380 -11.07 10.66 5.87
C LEU A 380 -9.96 11.65 6.25
N ALA A 381 -8.79 11.60 5.61
CA ALA A 381 -7.73 12.59 5.81
C ALA A 381 -8.19 14.01 5.40
N MET A 382 -8.91 14.12 4.28
CA MET A 382 -9.53 15.38 3.83
C MET A 382 -10.56 15.90 4.83
N LEU A 383 -11.49 15.06 5.28
CA LEU A 383 -12.53 15.43 6.23
C LEU A 383 -11.94 15.84 7.58
N ALA A 384 -11.00 15.06 8.12
CA ALA A 384 -10.31 15.36 9.38
C ALA A 384 -9.58 16.71 9.31
N ALA A 385 -8.88 17.00 8.21
CA ALA A 385 -8.19 18.27 8.03
C ALA A 385 -9.13 19.47 7.93
N LEU A 386 -10.25 19.35 7.22
CA LEU A 386 -11.29 20.39 7.15
C LEU A 386 -11.97 20.58 8.51
N GLY A 387 -12.20 19.50 9.25
CA GLY A 387 -12.72 19.52 10.61
C GLY A 387 -11.79 20.22 11.58
N ALA A 388 -10.49 19.89 11.54
CA ALA A 388 -9.45 20.56 12.32
C ALA A 388 -9.35 22.06 12.00
N ALA A 389 -9.44 22.43 10.70
CA ALA A 389 -9.45 23.82 10.27
C ALA A 389 -10.64 24.59 10.84
N ARG A 390 -11.84 23.99 10.83
CA ARG A 390 -13.05 24.60 11.42
C ARG A 390 -12.89 24.73 12.94
N LEU A 391 -12.45 23.68 13.63
CA LEU A 391 -12.27 23.70 15.07
C LEU A 391 -11.34 24.83 15.52
N ARG A 392 -10.28 25.10 14.75
CA ARG A 392 -9.33 26.18 15.02
C ARG A 392 -9.86 27.57 14.69
N ALA A 393 -10.51 27.74 13.53
CA ALA A 393 -10.89 29.07 13.04
C ALA A 393 -12.24 29.56 13.57
N SER A 394 -13.19 28.64 13.76
CA SER A 394 -14.57 28.93 14.17
C SER A 394 -15.13 27.70 14.89
N PRO A 395 -14.69 27.47 16.14
CA PRO A 395 -15.03 26.25 16.87
C PRO A 395 -16.56 26.07 16.97
N PRO A 396 -17.08 24.84 16.74
CA PRO A 396 -18.48 24.52 17.00
C PRO A 396 -18.86 24.80 18.47
N SER A 397 -20.16 24.93 18.76
CA SER A 397 -20.63 25.11 20.15
C SER A 397 -20.20 23.95 21.05
N ALA A 398 -20.08 24.19 22.36
CA ALA A 398 -19.73 23.15 23.33
C ALA A 398 -20.70 21.96 23.28
N ALA A 399 -22.00 22.23 23.10
CA ALA A 399 -23.02 21.20 22.94
C ALA A 399 -22.78 20.32 21.70
N THR A 400 -22.44 20.90 20.55
CA THR A 400 -22.12 20.13 19.34
C THR A 400 -20.86 19.28 19.52
N ARG A 401 -19.83 19.80 20.20
CA ARG A 401 -18.62 19.02 20.50
C ARG A 401 -18.94 17.86 21.45
N ALA A 402 -19.69 18.12 22.52
CA ALA A 402 -20.12 17.11 23.48
C ALA A 402 -20.97 16.01 22.82
N LEU A 403 -21.92 16.38 21.95
CA LEU A 403 -22.73 15.42 21.18
C LEU A 403 -21.84 14.43 20.41
N TRP A 404 -20.90 14.92 19.60
CA TRP A 404 -20.05 14.04 18.81
C TRP A 404 -19.07 13.23 19.65
N ILE A 405 -18.56 13.80 20.76
CA ILE A 405 -17.77 13.04 21.74
C ILE A 405 -18.60 11.87 22.28
N VAL A 406 -19.85 12.10 22.70
CA VAL A 406 -20.73 11.06 23.23
C VAL A 406 -21.05 10.01 22.17
N VAL A 407 -21.43 10.43 20.96
CA VAL A 407 -21.76 9.52 19.85
C VAL A 407 -20.58 8.62 19.51
N PHE A 408 -19.40 9.19 19.26
CA PHE A 408 -18.23 8.38 18.90
C PHE A 408 -17.68 7.60 20.09
N SER A 409 -17.82 8.08 21.33
CA SER A 409 -17.46 7.29 22.51
C SER A 409 -18.39 6.08 22.67
N GLY A 410 -19.68 6.23 22.35
CA GLY A 410 -20.61 5.10 22.28
C GLY A 410 -20.16 4.06 21.25
N VAL A 411 -19.81 4.50 20.03
CA VAL A 411 -19.29 3.61 18.98
C VAL A 411 -17.97 2.94 19.40
N PHE A 412 -17.04 3.69 19.99
CA PHE A 412 -15.77 3.19 20.51
C PHE A 412 -15.99 2.11 21.58
N LEU A 413 -16.89 2.35 22.54
CA LEU A 413 -17.23 1.38 23.60
C LEU A 413 -17.92 0.14 23.04
N LEU A 414 -18.76 0.28 22.01
CA LEU A 414 -19.35 -0.86 21.31
C LEU A 414 -18.28 -1.71 20.60
N ALA A 415 -17.31 -1.06 19.93
CA ALA A 415 -16.18 -1.75 19.32
C ALA A 415 -15.32 -2.48 20.37
N LEU A 416 -15.01 -1.79 21.49
CA LEU A 416 -14.26 -2.37 22.61
C LEU A 416 -14.97 -3.61 23.18
N ARG A 417 -16.28 -3.50 23.41
CA ARG A 417 -17.11 -4.62 23.91
C ARG A 417 -17.17 -5.77 22.92
N ALA A 418 -17.34 -5.49 21.63
CA ALA A 418 -17.41 -6.52 20.59
C ALA A 418 -16.11 -7.34 20.52
N VAL A 419 -14.96 -6.66 20.56
CA VAL A 419 -13.66 -7.32 20.54
C VAL A 419 -13.39 -8.07 21.85
N ALA A 420 -13.65 -7.46 23.01
CA ALA A 420 -13.46 -8.09 24.31
C ALA A 420 -14.29 -9.39 24.45
N ARG A 421 -15.56 -9.33 24.04
CA ARG A 421 -16.45 -10.49 24.04
C ARG A 421 -15.89 -11.62 23.17
N ARG A 422 -15.42 -11.29 21.97
CA ARG A 422 -14.85 -12.29 21.07
C ARG A 422 -13.55 -12.89 21.61
N ALA A 423 -12.67 -12.06 22.16
CA ALA A 423 -11.43 -12.51 22.79
C ALA A 423 -11.72 -13.52 23.92
N ALA A 424 -12.74 -13.24 24.75
CA ALA A 424 -13.20 -14.15 25.79
C ALA A 424 -13.78 -15.46 25.22
N GLU A 425 -14.64 -15.37 24.20
CA GLU A 425 -15.30 -16.53 23.59
C GLU A 425 -14.32 -17.45 22.82
N GLN A 426 -13.29 -16.90 22.17
CA GLN A 426 -12.42 -17.65 21.25
C GLN A 426 -11.02 -17.95 21.80
N GLY A 427 -10.50 -17.14 22.71
CA GLY A 427 -9.15 -17.29 23.26
C GLY A 427 -9.04 -17.32 24.77
N GLY A 428 -10.17 -17.28 25.48
CA GLY A 428 -10.21 -17.30 26.94
C GLY A 428 -9.43 -16.17 27.59
N ASP A 429 -9.02 -16.38 28.84
CA ASP A 429 -8.42 -15.33 29.67
C ASP A 429 -7.09 -14.79 29.13
N GLU A 430 -6.32 -15.62 28.43
CA GLU A 430 -5.02 -15.22 27.85
C GLU A 430 -5.23 -14.13 26.78
N ALA A 431 -6.21 -14.34 25.89
CA ALA A 431 -6.57 -13.39 24.86
C ALA A 431 -7.21 -12.12 25.42
N VAL A 432 -8.03 -12.24 26.48
CA VAL A 432 -8.61 -11.07 27.15
C VAL A 432 -7.51 -10.20 27.78
N ARG A 433 -6.50 -10.81 28.42
CA ARG A 433 -5.36 -10.06 28.98
C ARG A 433 -4.53 -9.37 27.90
N ALA A 434 -4.25 -10.08 26.80
CA ALA A 434 -3.54 -9.51 25.65
C ALA A 434 -4.33 -8.40 24.95
N PHE A 435 -5.66 -8.53 24.88
CA PHE A 435 -6.51 -7.46 24.37
C PHE A 435 -6.52 -6.26 25.32
N ALA A 436 -6.64 -6.48 26.63
CA ALA A 436 -6.66 -5.40 27.62
C ALA A 436 -5.35 -4.58 27.60
N SER A 437 -4.19 -5.23 27.43
CA SER A 437 -2.90 -4.55 27.37
C SER A 437 -2.76 -3.65 26.13
N THR A 438 -3.31 -4.06 24.99
CA THR A 438 -3.28 -3.30 23.73
C THR A 438 -4.37 -2.24 23.67
N ALA A 439 -5.58 -2.56 24.14
CA ALA A 439 -6.71 -1.63 24.20
C ALA A 439 -6.47 -0.47 25.17
N GLY A 440 -5.69 -0.66 26.24
CA GLY A 440 -5.36 0.41 27.19
C GLY A 440 -4.72 1.64 26.53
N VAL A 441 -3.83 1.42 25.56
CA VAL A 441 -3.21 2.51 24.77
C VAL A 441 -4.27 3.23 23.94
N GLN A 442 -5.14 2.50 23.25
CA GLN A 442 -6.20 3.11 22.44
C GLN A 442 -7.26 3.83 23.28
N VAL A 443 -7.60 3.32 24.46
CA VAL A 443 -8.46 4.02 25.42
C VAL A 443 -7.81 5.33 25.88
N ALA A 444 -6.51 5.32 26.21
CA ALA A 444 -5.80 6.54 26.60
C ALA A 444 -5.77 7.58 25.47
N LEU A 445 -5.51 7.15 24.22
CA LEU A 445 -5.54 8.01 23.04
C LEU A 445 -6.94 8.54 22.74
N TRP A 446 -7.98 7.73 22.93
CA TRP A 446 -9.38 8.14 22.82
C TRP A 446 -9.73 9.22 23.86
N LEU A 447 -9.36 9.02 25.12
CA LEU A 447 -9.58 10.01 26.18
C LEU A 447 -8.83 11.32 25.91
N ALA A 448 -7.56 11.24 25.48
CA ALA A 448 -6.78 12.41 25.08
C ALA A 448 -7.43 13.15 23.89
N THR A 449 -7.95 12.41 22.92
CA THR A 449 -8.71 12.94 21.78
C THR A 449 -9.96 13.69 22.23
N CYS A 450 -10.77 13.08 23.10
CA CYS A 450 -11.98 13.70 23.66
C CYS A 450 -11.65 14.98 24.43
N ALA A 451 -10.62 14.95 25.27
CA ALA A 451 -10.09 16.10 25.99
C ALA A 451 -9.72 17.25 25.04
N VAL A 452 -8.92 16.95 24.01
CA VAL A 452 -8.46 17.96 23.04
C VAL A 452 -9.62 18.55 22.25
N VAL A 453 -10.62 17.76 21.85
CA VAL A 453 -11.79 18.29 21.14
C VAL A 453 -12.73 19.07 22.06
N ALA A 454 -12.91 18.64 23.31
CA ALA A 454 -13.74 19.35 24.29
C ALA A 454 -13.21 20.76 24.56
N TRP A 455 -11.89 20.88 24.77
CA TRP A 455 -11.23 22.14 25.14
C TRP A 455 -10.66 22.94 23.96
N GLY A 456 -10.49 22.31 22.78
CA GLY A 456 -9.82 22.86 21.61
C GLY A 456 -10.41 24.12 21.00
N GLY A 457 -11.63 24.51 21.40
CA GLY A 457 -12.26 25.76 20.97
C GLY A 457 -11.86 27.01 21.75
N HIS A 458 -11.18 26.89 22.90
CA HIS A 458 -11.03 28.02 23.83
C HIS A 458 -9.60 28.50 24.07
N ARG A 459 -8.56 27.75 23.67
CA ARG A 459 -7.16 28.16 23.97
C ARG A 459 -6.19 27.86 22.84
N ARG A 460 -5.35 28.85 22.52
CA ARG A 460 -4.35 28.80 21.43
C ARG A 460 -3.36 27.64 21.57
N TRP A 461 -3.02 27.22 22.80
CA TRP A 461 -2.08 26.11 23.04
C TRP A 461 -2.60 24.73 22.58
N LEU A 462 -3.92 24.52 22.54
CA LEU A 462 -4.52 23.27 22.02
C LEU A 462 -4.28 23.09 20.52
N SER A 463 -3.91 24.16 19.82
CA SER A 463 -3.38 24.06 18.45
C SER A 463 -2.15 23.14 18.46
N TRP A 464 -1.22 23.27 19.40
CA TRP A 464 -0.02 22.42 19.46
C TRP A 464 -0.29 21.00 19.98
N ALA A 465 -1.32 20.83 20.82
CA ALA A 465 -1.69 19.51 21.34
C ALA A 465 -2.27 18.58 20.26
N LEU A 466 -3.02 19.12 19.29
CA LEU A 466 -3.65 18.34 18.22
C LEU A 466 -2.66 17.50 17.40
N PRO A 467 -1.59 18.06 16.80
CA PRO A 467 -0.61 17.26 16.08
C PRO A 467 0.17 16.31 16.97
N LEU A 468 0.39 16.66 18.25
CA LEU A 468 1.09 15.76 19.17
C LEU A 468 0.26 14.51 19.48
N VAL A 469 -1.03 14.68 19.79
CA VAL A 469 -1.96 13.55 19.95
C VAL A 469 -2.07 12.78 18.64
N LEU A 470 -2.19 13.46 17.50
CA LEU A 470 -2.27 12.80 16.19
C LEU A 470 -1.02 11.97 15.87
N VAL A 471 0.16 12.52 16.13
CA VAL A 471 1.43 11.83 15.93
C VAL A 471 1.54 10.66 16.89
N ALA A 472 1.20 10.83 18.18
CA ALA A 472 1.22 9.74 19.15
C ALA A 472 0.26 8.60 18.75
N ASP A 473 -0.94 8.95 18.30
CA ASP A 473 -2.00 8.03 17.87
C ASP A 473 -1.56 7.20 16.65
N LEU A 474 -1.25 7.87 15.53
CA LEU A 474 -0.80 7.21 14.30
C LEU A 474 0.53 6.49 14.47
N ALA A 475 1.48 7.07 15.21
CA ALA A 475 2.76 6.41 15.47
C ALA A 475 2.59 5.19 16.36
N SER A 476 1.66 5.19 17.33
CA SER A 476 1.41 4.01 18.16
C SER A 476 1.03 2.81 17.32
N HIS A 477 0.12 2.98 16.36
CA HIS A 477 -0.23 1.94 15.40
C HIS A 477 0.94 1.59 14.47
N ALA A 478 1.59 2.60 13.89
CA ALA A 478 2.67 2.38 12.94
C ALA A 478 3.89 1.66 13.55
N TRP A 479 4.17 1.90 14.83
CA TRP A 479 5.33 1.39 15.57
C TRP A 479 5.33 -0.13 15.71
N PHE A 480 4.16 -0.75 15.79
CA PHE A 480 4.01 -2.20 15.91
C PHE A 480 3.81 -2.91 14.55
N GLY A 481 4.07 -2.21 13.44
CA GLY A 481 4.00 -2.81 12.11
C GLY A 481 5.04 -3.93 11.91
N LEU A 482 4.70 -4.91 11.06
CA LEU A 482 5.55 -6.06 10.70
C LEU A 482 6.95 -5.68 10.22
N TRP A 483 7.12 -4.48 9.68
CA TRP A 483 8.42 -3.94 9.27
C TRP A 483 9.42 -3.92 10.43
N ARG A 484 8.99 -3.72 11.68
CA ARG A 484 9.90 -3.60 12.83
C ARG A 484 10.52 -4.94 13.22
N GLU A 485 9.76 -6.02 13.13
CA GLU A 485 10.18 -7.35 13.57
C GLU A 485 10.73 -8.22 12.43
N SER A 486 10.25 -8.00 11.19
CA SER A 486 10.54 -8.85 10.04
C SER A 486 11.37 -8.18 8.95
N SER A 487 12.02 -7.04 9.25
CA SER A 487 12.98 -6.42 8.31
C SER A 487 14.21 -7.31 8.15
N PRO A 488 14.61 -7.75 6.95
CA PRO A 488 15.81 -8.57 6.75
C PRO A 488 17.11 -7.77 6.93
N SER A 489 18.21 -8.49 7.14
CA SER A 489 19.56 -7.96 7.03
C SER A 489 20.02 -7.93 5.56
N PRO A 490 20.99 -7.08 5.17
CA PRO A 490 21.58 -7.13 3.83
C PRO A 490 22.15 -8.51 3.46
N ALA A 491 22.73 -9.22 4.43
CA ALA A 491 23.28 -10.57 4.25
C ALA A 491 22.23 -11.61 3.83
N ASP A 492 20.94 -11.41 4.12
CA ASP A 492 19.86 -12.30 3.68
C ASP A 492 19.63 -12.30 2.15
N PHE A 493 20.32 -11.40 1.43
CA PHE A 493 20.29 -11.26 -0.03
C PHE A 493 21.62 -11.61 -0.70
N GLU A 494 22.64 -11.98 0.07
CA GLU A 494 23.89 -12.51 -0.47
C GLU A 494 23.70 -13.97 -0.91
N MET A 495 24.49 -14.42 -1.88
CA MET A 495 24.42 -15.80 -2.36
C MET A 495 24.95 -16.73 -1.25
N PRO A 496 24.18 -17.74 -0.82
CA PRO A 496 24.67 -18.69 0.16
C PRO A 496 25.89 -19.46 -0.37
N GLU A 497 26.85 -19.77 0.50
CA GLU A 497 28.08 -20.48 0.12
C GLU A 497 27.77 -21.84 -0.53
N MET A 498 26.78 -22.57 0.00
CA MET A 498 26.29 -23.84 -0.57
C MET A 498 25.81 -23.72 -2.03
N VAL A 499 25.33 -22.55 -2.46
CA VAL A 499 24.79 -22.33 -3.80
C VAL A 499 25.90 -21.99 -4.81
N ALA A 500 27.01 -21.43 -4.34
CA ALA A 500 28.07 -20.90 -5.19
C ALA A 500 28.64 -21.91 -6.20
N PRO A 501 28.92 -23.19 -5.83
CA PRO A 501 29.43 -24.19 -6.78
C PRO A 501 28.45 -24.49 -7.92
N TYR A 502 27.15 -24.50 -7.63
CA TYR A 502 26.12 -24.80 -8.62
C TYR A 502 25.97 -23.70 -9.66
N ARG A 503 26.23 -22.44 -9.30
CA ARG A 503 26.12 -21.31 -10.23
C ARG A 503 27.01 -21.49 -11.47
N ALA A 504 28.28 -21.84 -11.26
CA ALA A 504 29.23 -22.03 -12.35
C ALA A 504 28.79 -23.17 -13.28
N THR A 505 28.49 -24.33 -12.70
CA THR A 505 28.03 -25.52 -13.44
C THR A 505 26.79 -25.24 -14.28
N LEU A 506 25.80 -24.54 -13.70
CA LEU A 506 24.55 -24.20 -14.40
C LEU A 506 24.79 -23.30 -15.61
N HIS A 507 25.68 -22.31 -15.50
CA HIS A 507 26.05 -21.46 -16.64
C HIS A 507 26.81 -22.22 -17.72
N GLU A 508 27.84 -23.00 -17.33
CA GLU A 508 28.66 -23.79 -18.26
C GLU A 508 27.81 -24.80 -19.05
N GLN A 509 26.85 -25.43 -18.40
CA GLN A 509 25.98 -26.45 -18.99
C GLN A 509 24.68 -25.86 -19.55
N ALA A 510 24.50 -24.54 -19.45
CA ALA A 510 23.30 -23.80 -19.79
C ALA A 510 22.01 -24.33 -19.09
N GLN A 511 22.13 -25.01 -17.96
CA GLN A 511 21.03 -25.63 -17.20
C GLN A 511 20.44 -24.66 -16.16
N ARG A 512 19.40 -25.12 -15.45
CA ARG A 512 18.69 -24.34 -14.42
C ARG A 512 18.61 -25.09 -13.09
N ALA A 513 18.44 -24.32 -12.02
CA ALA A 513 18.02 -24.83 -10.72
C ALA A 513 16.56 -24.47 -10.45
N THR A 514 15.97 -25.16 -9.47
CA THR A 514 14.67 -24.79 -8.91
C THR A 514 14.52 -25.16 -7.45
N THR A 515 13.51 -24.61 -6.78
CA THR A 515 13.15 -24.98 -5.41
C THR A 515 11.93 -25.90 -5.36
N ALA A 516 11.94 -26.86 -4.43
CA ALA A 516 10.86 -27.83 -4.29
C ALA A 516 9.59 -27.28 -3.62
N VAL A 517 9.72 -26.21 -2.84
CA VAL A 517 8.64 -25.65 -2.02
C VAL A 517 8.68 -24.14 -2.05
N ARG A 518 7.49 -23.52 -1.98
CA ARG A 518 7.39 -22.08 -1.79
C ARG A 518 7.67 -21.72 -0.35
N LEU A 519 8.74 -20.96 -0.09
CA LEU A 519 9.14 -20.63 1.27
C LEU A 519 9.43 -19.13 1.41
N HIS A 520 8.46 -18.42 2.00
CA HIS A 520 8.63 -17.05 2.47
C HIS A 520 9.70 -16.87 3.57
N ARG A 521 10.23 -17.97 4.12
CA ARG A 521 11.27 -17.95 5.16
C ARG A 521 12.53 -18.59 4.60
N ASN A 522 13.69 -18.08 5.03
CA ASN A 522 15.07 -18.35 4.61
C ASN A 522 15.53 -19.84 4.71
N ARG A 523 14.66 -20.79 4.42
CA ARG A 523 14.87 -22.25 4.51
C ARG A 523 15.06 -22.91 3.14
N SER A 524 14.88 -22.15 2.05
CA SER A 524 15.40 -22.51 0.73
C SER A 524 16.69 -21.73 0.54
N THR A 525 17.76 -22.39 0.10
CA THR A 525 19.01 -21.71 -0.28
C THR A 525 18.86 -20.93 -1.58
N ILE A 526 17.80 -21.19 -2.38
CA ILE A 526 17.47 -20.42 -3.59
C ILE A 526 16.01 -19.93 -3.59
N PRO A 527 15.63 -18.97 -2.73
CA PRO A 527 14.27 -18.44 -2.64
C PRO A 527 13.78 -17.81 -3.95
N GLU A 528 12.47 -17.63 -4.08
CA GLU A 528 11.86 -16.97 -5.24
C GLU A 528 12.45 -15.57 -5.42
N ASN A 529 12.75 -15.25 -6.68
CA ASN A 529 13.30 -14.00 -7.19
C ASN A 529 14.61 -13.51 -6.57
N ARG A 530 15.12 -14.09 -5.47
CA ARG A 530 16.45 -13.76 -4.91
C ARG A 530 17.59 -14.34 -5.74
N HIS A 531 17.39 -15.50 -6.33
CA HIS A 531 18.37 -16.14 -7.21
C HIS A 531 18.76 -15.26 -8.42
N ARG A 532 17.89 -14.35 -8.86
CA ARG A 532 18.20 -13.36 -9.91
C ARG A 532 19.31 -12.38 -9.49
N LEU A 533 19.43 -12.08 -8.18
CA LEU A 533 20.47 -11.19 -7.65
C LEU A 533 21.86 -11.81 -7.74
N TRP A 534 21.91 -13.13 -7.80
CA TRP A 534 23.14 -13.90 -7.87
C TRP A 534 23.44 -14.34 -9.29
N ASP A 535 22.62 -13.93 -10.26
CA ASP A 535 22.70 -14.42 -11.63
C ASP A 535 22.79 -15.96 -11.65
N LEU A 536 21.84 -16.60 -10.97
CA LEU A 536 21.70 -18.04 -10.90
C LEU A 536 20.52 -18.47 -11.80
N PRO A 537 20.77 -19.23 -12.88
CA PRO A 537 19.72 -19.67 -13.78
C PRO A 537 18.61 -20.46 -13.07
N GLY A 538 17.40 -19.90 -13.02
CA GLY A 538 16.26 -20.45 -12.30
C GLY A 538 15.10 -20.83 -13.23
N ALA A 539 14.41 -21.91 -12.89
CA ALA A 539 13.10 -22.25 -13.47
C ALA A 539 11.93 -21.78 -12.60
N HIS A 540 12.19 -21.33 -11.37
CA HIS A 540 11.17 -20.82 -10.46
C HIS A 540 11.10 -19.30 -10.44
N GLY A 541 10.01 -18.79 -9.86
CA GLY A 541 9.77 -17.37 -9.66
C GLY A 541 8.48 -17.12 -8.90
N TYR A 542 8.27 -15.89 -8.47
CA TYR A 542 7.04 -15.42 -7.84
C TYR A 542 6.65 -14.09 -8.46
N ASN A 543 5.64 -14.10 -9.33
CA ASN A 543 5.18 -12.88 -9.97
C ASN A 543 3.69 -12.99 -10.32
N PRO A 544 2.85 -12.02 -9.90
CA PRO A 544 1.46 -11.87 -10.34
C PRO A 544 1.19 -11.98 -11.84
N MET A 545 2.16 -11.56 -12.65
CA MET A 545 2.09 -11.46 -14.11
C MET A 545 2.74 -12.66 -14.82
N CYS A 546 3.07 -13.74 -14.09
CA CYS A 546 3.57 -14.99 -14.67
C CYS A 546 2.67 -15.48 -15.81
N LEU A 547 3.28 -15.87 -16.93
CA LEU A 547 2.56 -16.33 -18.12
C LEU A 547 1.74 -17.58 -17.81
N GLN A 548 0.47 -17.58 -18.23
CA GLN A 548 -0.46 -18.68 -17.98
C GLN A 548 0.09 -20.02 -18.48
N ARG A 549 0.58 -20.06 -19.73
CA ARG A 549 1.21 -21.25 -20.32
C ARG A 549 2.37 -21.80 -19.47
N TYR A 550 3.18 -20.92 -18.87
CA TYR A 550 4.29 -21.34 -18.03
C TYR A 550 3.78 -21.87 -16.70
N ALA A 551 2.82 -21.18 -16.08
CA ALA A 551 2.21 -21.60 -14.84
C ALA A 551 1.49 -22.96 -14.97
N GLU A 552 0.79 -23.21 -16.07
CA GLU A 552 0.14 -24.50 -16.35
C GLU A 552 1.14 -25.62 -16.64
N PHE A 553 2.18 -25.31 -17.43
CA PHE A 553 3.23 -26.25 -17.78
C PHE A 553 4.06 -26.67 -16.55
N TYR A 554 4.55 -25.70 -15.79
CA TYR A 554 5.31 -25.92 -14.55
C TYR A 554 4.41 -26.42 -13.40
N GLY A 555 3.12 -26.06 -13.41
CA GLY A 555 2.18 -26.36 -12.33
C GLY A 555 2.36 -25.44 -11.13
N TYR A 556 2.33 -24.13 -11.36
CA TYR A 556 2.23 -23.09 -10.34
C TYR A 556 0.78 -22.81 -9.94
N ASP A 557 0.60 -22.22 -8.76
CA ASP A 557 -0.57 -21.38 -8.51
C ASP A 557 -0.23 -19.90 -8.56
N SER A 558 -1.25 -19.05 -8.50
CA SER A 558 -1.11 -17.58 -8.50
C SER A 558 -0.28 -17.02 -7.34
N PHE A 559 0.11 -17.87 -6.37
CA PHE A 559 0.96 -17.52 -5.25
C PHE A 559 2.40 -18.01 -5.46
N GLY A 560 2.74 -18.68 -6.56
CA GLY A 560 4.10 -19.23 -6.77
C GLY A 560 4.32 -20.55 -6.02
N ARG A 561 3.27 -21.25 -5.56
CA ARG A 561 3.43 -22.58 -4.96
C ARG A 561 3.59 -23.62 -6.06
N VAL A 562 4.65 -24.42 -5.96
CA VAL A 562 4.88 -25.57 -6.85
C VAL A 562 3.89 -26.69 -6.51
N LYS A 563 2.97 -26.99 -7.44
CA LYS A 563 1.96 -28.03 -7.29
C LYS A 563 2.30 -29.30 -8.07
N ARG A 564 2.84 -29.18 -9.29
CA ARG A 564 3.08 -30.33 -10.19
C ARG A 564 4.55 -30.63 -10.44
N ALA A 565 5.32 -29.69 -11.01
CA ALA A 565 6.66 -29.98 -11.57
C ALA A 565 7.58 -30.80 -10.68
N VAL A 566 7.60 -30.51 -9.37
CA VAL A 566 8.46 -31.20 -8.39
C VAL A 566 7.74 -32.32 -7.63
N LYS A 567 6.41 -32.28 -7.55
CA LYS A 567 5.63 -33.21 -6.71
C LYS A 567 5.14 -34.44 -7.46
N ASP A 568 4.91 -34.32 -8.76
CA ASP A 568 4.47 -35.40 -9.63
C ASP A 568 5.67 -36.10 -10.27
N ARG A 569 5.89 -37.37 -9.94
CA ARG A 569 6.99 -38.19 -10.48
C ARG A 569 6.91 -38.37 -12.00
N HIS A 570 5.71 -38.27 -12.58
CA HIS A 570 5.50 -38.43 -14.03
C HIS A 570 5.69 -37.11 -14.79
N SER A 571 5.88 -35.99 -14.09
CA SER A 571 6.14 -34.70 -14.72
C SER A 571 7.50 -34.69 -15.44
N ARG A 572 7.45 -34.32 -16.72
CA ARG A 572 8.64 -34.03 -17.56
C ARG A 572 8.97 -32.53 -17.62
N ALA A 573 8.23 -31.69 -16.89
CA ALA A 573 8.39 -30.24 -16.97
C ALA A 573 9.80 -29.78 -16.56
N LEU A 574 10.40 -30.42 -15.55
CA LEU A 574 11.76 -30.11 -15.11
C LEU A 574 12.81 -30.47 -16.16
N ASP A 575 12.67 -31.62 -16.82
CA ASP A 575 13.59 -32.06 -17.88
C ASP A 575 13.50 -31.13 -19.11
N LEU A 576 12.28 -30.74 -19.49
CA LEU A 576 12.05 -29.83 -20.62
C LEU A 576 12.52 -28.40 -20.34
N LEU A 577 12.70 -28.02 -19.08
CA LEU A 577 13.28 -26.73 -18.67
C LEU A 577 14.77 -26.82 -18.38
N ALA A 578 15.40 -27.97 -18.65
CA ALA A 578 16.79 -28.25 -18.34
C ALA A 578 17.14 -28.01 -16.87
N VAL A 579 16.26 -28.45 -15.95
CA VAL A 579 16.48 -28.33 -14.51
C VAL A 579 17.39 -29.46 -14.06
N ARG A 580 18.62 -29.10 -13.70
CA ARG A 580 19.64 -30.01 -13.18
C ARG A 580 19.57 -30.19 -11.68
N TYR A 581 19.30 -29.11 -10.92
CA TYR A 581 19.32 -29.15 -9.46
C TYR A 581 17.99 -28.71 -8.86
N VAL A 582 17.48 -29.48 -7.89
CA VAL A 582 16.31 -29.14 -7.08
C VAL A 582 16.71 -28.98 -5.63
N PHE A 583 16.50 -27.79 -5.08
CA PHE A 583 16.80 -27.46 -3.70
C PHE A 583 15.54 -27.62 -2.82
N ALA A 584 15.64 -28.43 -1.78
CA ALA A 584 14.54 -28.74 -0.87
C ALA A 584 14.98 -28.60 0.60
N PRO A 585 14.14 -28.12 1.53
CA PRO A 585 14.50 -28.07 2.94
C PRO A 585 14.74 -29.47 3.52
N ALA A 586 15.72 -29.58 4.39
CA ALA A 586 16.05 -30.80 5.12
C ALA A 586 14.99 -31.13 6.18
N ASP A 587 14.37 -30.12 6.79
CA ASP A 587 13.34 -30.28 7.83
C ASP A 587 11.91 -30.43 7.27
N TRP A 588 11.77 -30.52 5.96
CA TRP A 588 10.47 -30.61 5.31
C TRP A 588 9.80 -31.95 5.64
N ARG A 589 8.81 -31.90 6.54
CA ARG A 589 8.15 -33.08 7.13
C ARG A 589 7.39 -33.95 6.14
N GLN A 590 7.01 -33.42 4.99
CA GLN A 590 6.34 -34.18 3.94
C GLN A 590 7.41 -34.70 2.98
N ALA A 591 7.41 -36.01 2.74
CA ALA A 591 8.18 -36.57 1.63
C ALA A 591 7.87 -35.80 0.35
N ILE A 592 8.88 -35.52 -0.48
CA ILE A 592 8.68 -34.92 -1.81
C ILE A 592 8.64 -36.09 -2.78
N PRO A 593 7.45 -36.67 -3.06
CA PRO A 593 7.39 -38.00 -3.66
C PRO A 593 7.98 -38.02 -5.07
N GLY A 594 7.93 -36.89 -5.78
CA GLY A 594 8.52 -36.73 -7.11
C GLY A 594 10.05 -36.77 -7.13
N LEU A 595 10.74 -36.53 -6.00
CA LEU A 595 12.20 -36.61 -5.89
C LEU A 595 12.64 -37.89 -5.15
N GLU A 596 11.96 -38.22 -4.05
CA GLU A 596 12.43 -39.26 -3.12
C GLU A 596 11.99 -40.68 -3.52
N ARG A 597 11.02 -40.84 -4.45
CA ARG A 597 10.53 -42.15 -4.91
C ARG A 597 11.11 -42.59 -6.26
N ASP A 598 12.04 -41.83 -6.82
CA ASP A 598 12.69 -42.11 -8.11
C ASP A 598 14.20 -41.81 -8.02
N PRO A 599 14.97 -42.66 -7.30
CA PRO A 599 16.40 -42.43 -7.04
C PRO A 599 17.28 -42.67 -8.28
N GLU A 600 16.77 -43.35 -9.31
CA GLU A 600 17.47 -43.49 -10.59
C GLU A 600 17.51 -42.16 -11.33
N ARG A 601 16.42 -41.40 -11.28
CA ARG A 601 16.32 -40.06 -11.86
C ARG A 601 16.93 -38.98 -10.96
N TRP A 602 16.61 -38.99 -9.67
CA TRP A 602 16.99 -37.93 -8.73
C TRP A 602 17.98 -38.43 -7.68
N ALA A 603 19.22 -37.96 -7.77
CA ALA A 603 20.26 -38.29 -6.80
C ALA A 603 20.41 -37.19 -5.75
N LEU A 604 20.36 -37.55 -4.47
CA LEU A 604 20.74 -36.63 -3.40
C LEU A 604 22.27 -36.44 -3.44
N VAL A 605 22.73 -35.24 -3.80
CA VAL A 605 24.17 -34.95 -3.98
C VAL A 605 24.76 -34.14 -2.82
N GLU A 606 23.93 -33.40 -2.09
CA GLU A 606 24.40 -32.60 -0.95
C GLU A 606 23.32 -32.45 0.12
N THR A 607 23.74 -32.38 1.38
CA THR A 607 22.89 -32.00 2.52
C THR A 607 23.70 -31.08 3.44
N GLY A 608 23.23 -29.85 3.64
CA GLY A 608 23.93 -28.79 4.36
C GLY A 608 23.04 -27.57 4.55
N ASP A 609 23.30 -26.73 5.54
CA ASP A 609 22.56 -25.49 5.82
C ASP A 609 21.02 -25.64 5.89
N GLY A 610 20.55 -26.80 6.34
CA GLY A 610 19.12 -27.11 6.41
C GLY A 610 18.45 -27.34 5.05
N VAL A 611 19.23 -27.63 4.00
CA VAL A 611 18.80 -27.91 2.63
C VAL A 611 19.39 -29.24 2.12
N ARG A 612 18.63 -29.91 1.27
CA ARG A 612 18.97 -31.09 0.48
C ARG A 612 18.97 -30.70 -0.99
N VAL A 613 20.03 -31.07 -1.71
CA VAL A 613 20.16 -30.79 -3.15
C VAL A 613 20.03 -32.10 -3.91
N TYR A 614 19.06 -32.14 -4.82
CA TYR A 614 18.82 -33.28 -5.70
C TYR A 614 19.29 -32.95 -7.11
N GLU A 615 20.10 -33.83 -7.69
CA GLU A 615 20.57 -33.75 -9.07
C GLU A 615 19.69 -34.61 -9.99
N ASN A 616 19.25 -34.03 -11.10
CA ASN A 616 18.53 -34.71 -12.17
C ASN A 616 19.52 -35.46 -13.08
N ARG A 617 19.56 -36.78 -12.99
CA ARG A 617 20.36 -37.65 -13.85
C ARG A 617 19.73 -37.90 -15.21
N ALA A 618 18.44 -37.62 -15.36
CA ALA A 618 17.70 -37.82 -16.61
C ALA A 618 17.64 -36.55 -17.49
N ASP A 619 18.30 -35.47 -17.09
CA ASP A 619 18.27 -34.20 -17.82
C ASP A 619 19.10 -34.29 -19.13
N PRO A 620 18.48 -34.17 -20.32
CA PRO A 620 19.23 -34.11 -21.56
C PRO A 620 19.96 -32.75 -21.68
N PRO A 621 21.14 -32.67 -22.33
CA PRO A 621 21.77 -31.39 -22.64
C PRO A 621 20.82 -30.53 -23.49
N ARG A 622 20.79 -29.21 -23.28
CA ARG A 622 19.90 -28.29 -24.01
C ARG A 622 20.12 -28.40 -25.52
N ALA A 623 19.22 -29.06 -26.23
CA ALA A 623 19.07 -28.89 -27.66
C ALA A 623 18.30 -27.59 -27.91
N TRP A 624 19.00 -26.56 -28.39
CA TRP A 624 18.34 -25.37 -28.94
C TRP A 624 17.69 -25.76 -30.27
N VAL A 625 16.36 -25.92 -30.30
CA VAL A 625 15.63 -25.82 -31.57
C VAL A 625 15.39 -24.34 -31.84
N VAL A 626 16.41 -23.68 -32.39
CA VAL A 626 16.19 -22.41 -33.08
C VAL A 626 15.58 -22.79 -34.43
N ALA A 627 14.30 -22.50 -34.63
CA ALA A 627 13.76 -22.47 -35.98
C ALA A 627 14.52 -21.36 -36.73
N GLN A 628 15.31 -21.75 -37.74
CA GLN A 628 15.99 -20.83 -38.65
C GLN A 628 14.97 -20.04 -39.48
#